data_AF-A0A0D2CKA8-F1
#
_entry.id   AF-A0A0D2CKA8-F1
#
_cell.length_a   1.000
_cell.length_b   1.000
_cell.length_c   1.000
_cell.angle_alpha   90.00
_cell.angle_beta   90.00
_cell.angle_gamma   90.00
#
_symmetry.space_group_name_H-M   'P 1'
#
loop_
_entity.id
_entity.type
_entity.pdbx_description
1 polymer ?
#
loop_
_entity_poly.entity_id
_entity_poly.type
_entity_poly.pdbx_seq_one_letter_code
_entity_poly.pdbx_strand_id
1 'polypeptide(L)'
;MVQRITERRQPCFREQCGRKLFVDRVSLGRETSGKGPDVHLARYLKLLDHYHKFICAICFVDYRLVEGSLQPSKPECKHDVTICNDCFGRCLKHELGERNCETIKCPDPNCAEVLGPKEIKLASQVLEEPEIITRYDELLFLARLSKDPTFRWCNRLNPKCDSGQLIQGVSASSPAWTCQRCQTQNCFTHRSLWHTGLTCEQFDAGDTVKGLAEEMIARMTKKCPARGCGRRLVKNGRCKDMHCKKAAGGCGTEFCWHCKIIYPGAYPNTSKQHLVDCKFQLPNPLYRVAAKPSANDPLYKPGWDKDPGYVEHPDDHAWTQSEDRNL
;
A
#
# COMPACT_ATOMS: atom_id res chain seq x y z
N MET A 1 22.76 -25.38 -34.09
CA MET A 1 22.80 -24.11 -33.33
C MET A 1 21.55 -24.06 -32.46
N VAL A 2 21.68 -24.22 -31.14
CA VAL A 2 20.52 -24.42 -30.25
C VAL A 2 20.14 -23.08 -29.63
N GLN A 3 18.97 -22.54 -30.03
CA GLN A 3 18.35 -21.43 -29.32
C GLN A 3 17.94 -21.90 -27.91
N ARG A 4 18.37 -21.19 -26.87
CA ARG A 4 17.79 -21.35 -25.53
C ARG A 4 16.47 -20.60 -25.49
N ILE A 5 15.41 -21.29 -25.89
CA ILE A 5 14.03 -20.76 -25.95
C ILE A 5 13.60 -20.15 -24.60
N THR A 6 14.19 -20.62 -23.50
CA THR A 6 13.97 -20.14 -22.13
C THR A 6 14.46 -18.72 -21.85
N GLU A 7 15.45 -18.18 -22.58
CA GLU A 7 16.13 -16.92 -22.21
C GLU A 7 15.67 -15.70 -23.03
N ARG A 8 14.87 -15.88 -24.10
CA ARG A 8 14.44 -14.86 -25.10
C ARG A 8 15.55 -14.03 -25.74
N ARG A 9 16.81 -14.27 -25.37
CA ARG A 9 17.97 -13.47 -25.74
C ARG A 9 18.90 -14.32 -26.55
N GLN A 10 19.18 -13.86 -27.75
CA GLN A 10 20.17 -14.49 -28.60
C GLN A 10 21.29 -13.50 -28.92
N PRO A 11 22.57 -13.90 -28.87
CA PRO A 11 23.61 -13.10 -29.48
C PRO A 11 23.31 -12.92 -30.97
N CYS A 12 23.52 -11.70 -31.46
CA CYS A 12 23.44 -11.34 -32.86
C CYS A 12 24.34 -12.25 -33.70
N PHE A 13 23.80 -12.80 -34.78
CA PHE A 13 24.50 -13.81 -35.60
C PHE A 13 25.63 -13.24 -36.46
N ARG A 14 25.78 -11.92 -36.55
CA ARG A 14 26.91 -11.30 -37.26
C ARG A 14 28.17 -11.44 -36.43
N GLU A 15 29.27 -11.86 -37.04
CA GLU A 15 30.58 -11.89 -36.38
C GLU A 15 30.88 -10.52 -35.76
N GLN A 16 31.39 -10.52 -34.53
CA GLN A 16 31.72 -9.33 -33.73
C GLN A 16 30.52 -8.45 -33.30
N CYS A 17 29.28 -8.89 -33.52
CA CYS A 17 28.08 -8.17 -33.08
C CYS A 17 27.72 -8.54 -31.63
N GLY A 18 28.08 -7.69 -30.66
CA GLY A 18 27.73 -7.88 -29.24
C GLY A 18 26.24 -7.63 -28.88
N ARG A 19 25.38 -7.34 -29.87
CA ARG A 19 23.96 -7.06 -29.64
C ARG A 19 23.22 -8.34 -29.22
N LYS A 20 22.36 -8.24 -28.21
CA LYS A 20 21.40 -9.30 -27.88
C LYS A 20 20.10 -9.03 -28.61
N LEU A 21 19.71 -9.94 -29.49
CA LEU A 21 18.40 -9.94 -30.13
C LEU A 21 17.39 -10.49 -29.14
N PHE A 22 16.33 -9.74 -28.91
CA PHE A 22 15.20 -10.18 -28.11
C PHE A 22 14.16 -10.78 -29.05
N VAL A 23 13.81 -12.04 -28.81
CA VAL A 23 12.82 -12.74 -29.61
C VAL A 23 11.52 -12.78 -28.82
N ASP A 24 10.59 -11.93 -29.23
CA ASP A 24 9.23 -11.87 -28.71
C ASP A 24 8.20 -11.99 -29.85
N ARG A 25 6.96 -12.29 -29.49
CA ARG A 25 5.88 -12.55 -30.44
C ARG A 25 5.55 -11.35 -31.33
N VAL A 26 5.70 -10.12 -30.82
CA VAL A 26 5.45 -8.87 -31.56
C VAL A 26 6.55 -8.64 -32.59
N SER A 27 7.81 -8.82 -32.19
CA SER A 27 8.98 -8.69 -33.06
C SER A 27 8.96 -9.72 -34.19
N LEU A 28 8.60 -10.98 -33.87
CA LEU A 28 8.41 -12.03 -34.88
C LEU A 28 7.26 -11.71 -35.83
N GLY A 29 6.10 -11.31 -35.30
CA GLY A 29 4.92 -11.00 -36.10
C GLY A 29 5.17 -9.88 -37.12
N ARG A 30 5.96 -8.85 -36.77
CA ARG A 30 6.36 -7.79 -37.70
C ARG A 30 7.24 -8.30 -38.84
N GLU A 31 8.24 -9.13 -38.53
CA GLU A 31 9.21 -9.69 -39.48
C GLU A 31 8.63 -10.77 -40.41
N THR A 32 7.54 -11.41 -39.98
CA THR A 32 6.86 -12.49 -40.72
C THR A 32 5.57 -12.04 -41.38
N SER A 33 5.15 -10.78 -41.19
CA SER A 33 3.95 -10.22 -41.83
C SER A 33 4.08 -10.28 -43.35
N GLY A 34 3.11 -10.93 -44.02
CA GLY A 34 3.10 -11.08 -45.48
C GLY A 34 3.84 -12.31 -46.02
N LYS A 35 4.51 -13.09 -45.17
CA LYS A 35 5.02 -14.43 -45.52
C LYS A 35 3.89 -15.43 -45.21
N GLY A 36 3.56 -16.32 -46.15
CA GLY A 36 2.49 -17.32 -45.98
C GLY A 36 2.69 -18.23 -44.75
N PRO A 37 1.75 -19.15 -44.47
CA PRO A 37 1.81 -19.96 -43.25
C PRO A 37 3.11 -20.77 -43.17
N ASP A 38 3.99 -20.38 -42.24
CA ASP A 38 5.26 -21.04 -41.97
C ASP A 38 5.11 -22.02 -40.80
N VAL A 39 5.17 -23.32 -41.12
CA VAL A 39 5.08 -24.42 -40.15
C VAL A 39 6.20 -24.38 -39.10
N HIS A 40 7.38 -23.87 -39.46
CA HIS A 40 8.50 -23.74 -38.55
C HIS A 40 8.30 -22.57 -37.58
N LEU A 41 7.76 -21.45 -38.06
CA LEU A 41 7.36 -20.33 -37.20
C LEU A 41 6.27 -20.77 -36.20
N ALA A 42 5.24 -21.48 -36.67
CA ALA A 42 4.19 -21.98 -35.80
C ALA A 42 4.72 -22.96 -34.74
N ARG A 43 5.62 -23.87 -35.13
CA ARG A 43 6.29 -24.80 -34.20
C ARG A 43 7.20 -24.05 -33.21
N TYR A 44 7.90 -23.03 -33.67
CA TYR A 44 8.76 -22.20 -32.82
C TYR A 44 7.96 -21.39 -31.80
N LEU A 45 6.85 -20.76 -32.20
CA LEU A 45 5.93 -20.06 -31.30
C LEU A 45 5.35 -21.01 -30.24
N LYS A 46 4.97 -22.24 -30.61
CA LYS A 46 4.53 -23.26 -29.64
C LYS A 46 5.61 -23.63 -28.63
N LEU A 47 6.87 -23.74 -29.06
CA LEU A 47 7.99 -24.03 -28.16
C LEU A 47 8.29 -22.83 -27.26
N LEU A 48 8.25 -21.61 -27.79
CA LEU A 48 8.30 -20.37 -27.01
C LEU A 48 7.22 -20.39 -25.94
N ASP A 49 5.95 -20.57 -26.30
CA ASP A 49 4.85 -20.60 -25.33
C ASP A 49 5.02 -21.71 -24.26
N HIS A 50 5.58 -22.87 -24.65
CA HIS A 50 5.77 -24.00 -23.74
C HIS A 50 6.93 -23.81 -22.74
N TYR A 51 8.04 -23.23 -23.19
CA TYR A 51 9.27 -23.09 -22.39
C TYR A 51 9.47 -21.69 -21.81
N HIS A 52 8.61 -20.74 -22.16
CA HIS A 52 8.69 -19.37 -21.65
C HIS A 52 8.16 -19.32 -20.22
N LYS A 53 9.12 -19.18 -19.30
CA LYS A 53 8.88 -19.00 -17.87
C LYS A 53 9.27 -17.59 -17.45
N PHE A 54 8.63 -17.11 -16.40
CA PHE A 54 9.05 -15.93 -15.68
C PHE A 54 9.07 -16.23 -14.17
N ILE A 55 9.92 -15.52 -13.44
CA ILE A 55 9.95 -15.56 -11.99
C ILE A 55 9.03 -14.46 -11.50
N CYS A 56 8.02 -14.81 -10.69
CA CYS A 56 7.13 -13.83 -10.10
C CYS A 56 7.90 -12.88 -9.17
N ALA A 57 7.82 -11.57 -9.37
CA ALA A 57 8.55 -10.60 -8.54
C ALA A 57 8.02 -10.48 -7.09
N ILE A 58 6.87 -11.10 -6.77
CA ILE A 58 6.28 -11.11 -5.43
C ILE A 58 6.57 -12.41 -4.68
N CYS A 59 6.26 -13.56 -5.27
CA CYS A 59 6.46 -14.86 -4.61
C CYS A 59 7.74 -15.60 -5.02
N PHE A 60 8.50 -15.07 -5.99
CA PHE A 60 9.77 -15.64 -6.47
C PHE A 60 9.68 -17.07 -7.02
N VAL A 61 8.48 -17.53 -7.37
CA VAL A 61 8.25 -18.84 -8.01
C VAL A 61 8.30 -18.70 -9.54
N ASP A 62 8.82 -19.73 -10.22
CA ASP A 62 8.79 -19.87 -11.67
C ASP A 62 7.39 -20.25 -12.17
N TYR A 63 6.84 -19.46 -13.09
CA TYR A 63 5.56 -19.73 -13.75
C TYR A 63 5.72 -19.79 -15.25
N ARG A 64 4.90 -20.61 -15.91
CA ARG A 64 4.76 -20.50 -17.37
C ARG A 64 3.98 -19.23 -17.71
N LEU A 65 4.30 -18.61 -18.83
CA LEU A 65 3.61 -17.36 -19.20
C LEU A 65 2.13 -17.55 -19.56
N VAL A 66 1.74 -18.76 -19.96
CA VAL A 66 0.33 -19.14 -20.10
C VAL A 66 -0.41 -19.24 -18.75
N GLU A 67 0.33 -19.37 -17.64
CA GLU A 67 -0.17 -19.36 -16.25
C GLU A 67 0.02 -17.98 -15.58
N GLY A 68 0.78 -17.08 -16.23
CA GLY A 68 1.11 -15.75 -15.74
C GLY A 68 -0.04 -14.76 -15.88
N SER A 69 0.06 -13.63 -15.18
CA SER A 69 -0.92 -12.55 -15.31
C SER A 69 -1.09 -12.11 -16.76
N LEU A 70 -2.27 -11.53 -17.01
CA LEU A 70 -2.57 -10.73 -18.19
C LEU A 70 -1.30 -10.09 -18.74
N GLN A 71 -1.02 -10.29 -20.03
CA GLN A 71 -0.23 -9.32 -20.81
C GLN A 71 -0.53 -7.92 -20.27
N PRO A 72 0.48 -7.04 -20.09
CA PRO A 72 0.36 -5.78 -19.37
C PRO A 72 -1.09 -5.28 -19.41
N SER A 73 -1.81 -5.38 -18.28
CA SER A 73 -3.28 -5.30 -18.24
C SER A 73 -3.82 -4.05 -18.94
N LYS A 74 -2.94 -3.04 -19.01
CA LYS A 74 -3.05 -1.80 -19.74
C LYS A 74 -1.94 -1.69 -20.81
N PRO A 75 -2.23 -1.32 -22.08
CA PRO A 75 -1.23 -1.16 -23.14
C PRO A 75 -0.05 -0.21 -22.81
N GLU A 76 -0.28 0.75 -21.91
CA GLU A 76 0.70 1.73 -21.45
C GLU A 76 1.75 1.14 -20.50
N CYS A 77 1.51 -0.05 -19.95
CA CYS A 77 2.50 -0.77 -19.17
C CYS A 77 3.63 -1.26 -20.09
N LYS A 78 4.77 -0.55 -20.08
CA LYS A 78 5.97 -0.86 -20.89
C LYS A 78 6.87 -1.90 -20.23
N HIS A 79 6.30 -3.01 -19.80
CA HIS A 79 7.03 -4.13 -19.21
C HIS A 79 6.42 -5.47 -19.64
N ASP A 80 7.22 -6.53 -19.58
CA ASP A 80 6.75 -7.90 -19.74
C ASP A 80 5.96 -8.34 -18.47
N VAL A 81 5.30 -9.49 -18.53
CA VAL A 81 4.64 -10.09 -17.36
C VAL A 81 5.70 -10.49 -16.31
N THR A 82 5.59 -9.91 -15.11
CA THR A 82 6.49 -10.16 -13.99
C THR A 82 5.78 -10.70 -12.74
N ILE A 83 4.45 -10.72 -12.72
CA ILE A 83 3.62 -11.11 -11.57
C ILE A 83 2.74 -12.30 -11.95
N CYS A 84 2.58 -13.28 -11.07
CA CYS A 84 1.65 -14.40 -11.31
C CYS A 84 0.20 -14.00 -10.98
N ASN A 85 -0.77 -14.75 -11.52
CA ASN A 85 -2.19 -14.50 -11.31
C ASN A 85 -2.58 -14.45 -9.82
N ASP A 86 -2.08 -15.39 -9.01
CA ASP A 86 -2.39 -15.43 -7.57
C ASP A 86 -1.88 -14.20 -6.82
N CYS A 87 -0.68 -13.73 -7.16
CA CYS A 87 -0.12 -12.52 -6.54
C CYS A 87 -0.85 -11.28 -7.03
N PHE A 88 -1.19 -11.23 -8.32
CA PHE A 88 -1.94 -10.13 -8.90
C PHE A 88 -3.34 -10.00 -8.26
N GLY A 89 -4.08 -11.09 -8.14
CA GLY A 89 -5.39 -11.13 -7.47
C GLY A 89 -5.30 -10.73 -5.99
N ARG A 90 -4.27 -11.20 -5.26
CA ARG A 90 -4.02 -10.76 -3.88
C ARG A 90 -3.75 -9.26 -3.77
N CYS A 91 -2.95 -8.68 -4.68
CA CYS A 91 -2.72 -7.24 -4.72
C CYS A 91 -4.03 -6.47 -4.95
N LEU A 92 -4.84 -6.89 -5.93
CA LEU A 92 -6.13 -6.24 -6.20
C LEU A 92 -7.06 -6.30 -4.99
N LYS A 93 -7.24 -7.48 -4.39
CA LYS A 93 -8.08 -7.64 -3.19
C LYS A 93 -7.59 -6.81 -2.02
N HIS A 94 -6.27 -6.70 -1.83
CA HIS A 94 -5.68 -5.85 -0.80
C HIS A 94 -6.04 -4.38 -1.01
N GLU A 95 -5.81 -3.83 -2.21
CA GLU A 95 -6.15 -2.44 -2.54
C GLU A 95 -7.65 -2.17 -2.35
N LEU A 96 -8.52 -3.08 -2.80
CA LEU A 96 -9.97 -3.00 -2.61
C LEU A 96 -10.40 -3.12 -1.14
N GLY A 97 -9.65 -3.87 -0.33
CA GLY A 97 -9.85 -3.97 1.13
C GLY A 97 -9.55 -2.64 1.83
N GLU A 98 -8.46 -1.98 1.41
CA GLU A 98 -8.07 -0.64 1.87
C GLU A 98 -8.93 0.50 1.29
N ARG A 99 -9.95 0.15 0.50
CA ARG A 99 -10.86 1.09 -0.22
C ARG A 99 -10.15 1.96 -1.25
N ASN A 100 -8.98 1.54 -1.73
CA ASN A 100 -8.32 2.20 -2.84
C ASN A 100 -8.90 1.68 -4.16
N CYS A 101 -9.80 2.46 -4.78
CA CYS A 101 -10.36 2.12 -6.10
C CYS A 101 -9.98 3.14 -7.20
N GLU A 102 -9.66 4.38 -6.86
CA GLU A 102 -9.32 5.41 -7.86
C GLU A 102 -7.84 5.41 -8.26
N THR A 103 -6.96 4.76 -7.47
CA THR A 103 -5.50 4.83 -7.66
C THR A 103 -4.80 3.46 -7.63
N ILE A 104 -5.53 2.38 -7.93
CA ILE A 104 -4.95 1.03 -8.01
C ILE A 104 -3.85 1.03 -9.09
N LYS A 105 -2.60 0.76 -8.69
CA LYS A 105 -1.46 0.72 -9.61
C LYS A 105 -1.20 -0.69 -10.10
N CYS A 106 -0.51 -0.79 -11.24
CA CYS A 106 0.11 -2.02 -11.67
C CYS A 106 1.01 -2.59 -10.55
N PRO A 107 0.88 -3.88 -10.18
CA PRO A 107 1.71 -4.50 -9.14
C PRO A 107 3.18 -4.72 -9.53
N ASP A 108 3.57 -4.46 -10.79
CA ASP A 108 4.98 -4.53 -11.18
C ASP A 108 5.79 -3.43 -10.45
N PRO A 109 6.91 -3.77 -9.78
CA PRO A 109 7.70 -2.81 -8.99
C PRO A 109 8.23 -1.61 -9.78
N ASN A 110 8.39 -1.74 -11.09
CA ASN A 110 8.92 -0.71 -11.98
C ASN A 110 7.83 -0.03 -12.81
N CYS A 111 6.55 -0.31 -12.53
CA CYS A 111 5.41 0.28 -13.21
C CYS A 111 4.60 1.18 -12.28
N ALA A 112 4.25 2.36 -12.77
CA ALA A 112 3.42 3.33 -12.04
C ALA A 112 2.05 3.55 -12.67
N GLU A 113 1.71 2.77 -13.70
CA GLU A 113 0.43 2.90 -14.41
C GLU A 113 -0.74 2.56 -13.51
N VAL A 114 -1.79 3.37 -13.58
CA VAL A 114 -3.06 3.15 -12.86
C VAL A 114 -3.95 2.23 -13.68
N LEU A 115 -4.48 1.20 -13.02
CA LEU A 115 -5.45 0.25 -13.56
C LEU A 115 -6.84 0.87 -13.49
N GLY A 116 -7.49 1.02 -14.64
CA GLY A 116 -8.85 1.56 -14.74
C GLY A 116 -9.92 0.46 -14.75
N PRO A 117 -11.19 0.85 -14.95
CA PRO A 117 -12.31 -0.09 -14.94
C PRO A 117 -12.19 -1.22 -15.98
N LYS A 118 -11.59 -0.94 -17.15
CA LYS A 118 -11.40 -1.94 -18.20
C LYS A 118 -10.40 -3.01 -17.76
N GLU A 119 -9.29 -2.57 -17.17
CA GLU A 119 -8.22 -3.43 -16.66
C GLU A 119 -8.71 -4.29 -15.50
N ILE A 120 -9.44 -3.70 -14.55
CA ILE A 120 -9.99 -4.41 -13.39
C ILE A 120 -11.05 -5.44 -13.83
N LYS A 121 -11.89 -5.10 -14.81
CA LYS A 121 -12.87 -6.04 -15.38
C LYS A 121 -12.18 -7.23 -16.05
N LEU A 122 -11.16 -6.96 -16.85
CA LEU A 122 -10.38 -8.01 -17.52
C LEU A 122 -9.67 -8.90 -16.49
N ALA A 123 -9.09 -8.31 -15.45
CA ALA A 123 -8.48 -9.02 -14.33
C ALA A 123 -9.47 -9.97 -13.64
N SER A 124 -10.65 -9.46 -13.28
CA SER A 124 -11.69 -10.26 -12.65
C SER A 124 -12.13 -11.46 -13.50
N GLN A 125 -12.20 -11.30 -14.83
CA GLN A 125 -12.55 -12.38 -15.75
C GLN A 125 -11.45 -13.45 -15.86
N VAL A 126 -10.19 -13.04 -15.98
CA VAL A 126 -9.06 -13.98 -16.13
C VAL A 126 -8.73 -14.71 -14.84
N LEU A 127 -8.90 -14.05 -13.69
CA LEU A 127 -8.73 -14.68 -12.38
C LEU A 127 -9.93 -15.56 -12.00
N GLU A 128 -11.03 -15.50 -12.76
CA GLU A 128 -12.31 -16.16 -12.43
C GLU A 128 -12.86 -15.73 -11.06
N GLU A 129 -12.64 -14.45 -10.69
CA GLU A 129 -13.03 -13.88 -9.41
C GLU A 129 -13.96 -12.66 -9.63
N PRO A 130 -15.28 -12.90 -9.82
CA PRO A 130 -16.25 -11.84 -10.09
C PRO A 130 -16.38 -10.84 -8.93
N GLU A 131 -16.03 -11.23 -7.71
CA GLU A 131 -16.09 -10.36 -6.53
C GLU A 131 -15.16 -9.15 -6.65
N ILE A 132 -14.06 -9.25 -7.41
CA ILE A 132 -13.12 -8.15 -7.65
C ILE A 132 -13.83 -6.98 -8.34
N ILE A 133 -14.50 -7.23 -9.47
CA ILE A 133 -15.16 -6.17 -10.22
C ILE A 133 -16.38 -5.63 -9.48
N THR A 134 -17.17 -6.52 -8.85
CA THR A 134 -18.31 -6.10 -8.02
C THR A 134 -17.85 -5.15 -6.91
N ARG A 135 -16.79 -5.52 -6.20
CA ARG A 135 -16.25 -4.69 -5.12
C ARG A 135 -15.67 -3.37 -5.62
N TYR A 136 -14.97 -3.39 -6.74
CA TYR A 136 -14.43 -2.19 -7.37
C TYR A 136 -15.53 -1.21 -7.78
N ASP A 137 -16.61 -1.69 -8.41
CA ASP A 137 -17.74 -0.87 -8.83
C ASP A 137 -18.50 -0.29 -7.64
N GLU A 138 -18.71 -1.07 -6.57
CA GLU A 138 -19.27 -0.58 -5.32
C GLU A 138 -18.44 0.57 -4.72
N LEU A 139 -17.13 0.42 -4.68
CA LEU A 139 -16.22 1.44 -4.15
C LEU A 139 -16.20 2.70 -5.01
N LEU A 140 -16.19 2.56 -6.35
CA LEU A 140 -16.30 3.71 -7.25
C LEU A 140 -17.63 4.44 -7.08
N PHE A 141 -18.73 3.70 -6.91
CA PHE A 141 -20.04 4.29 -6.64
C PHE A 141 -20.04 5.06 -5.32
N LEU A 142 -19.54 4.45 -4.23
CA LEU A 142 -19.43 5.10 -2.92
C LEU A 142 -18.48 6.31 -2.95
N ALA A 143 -17.36 6.24 -3.69
CA ALA A 143 -16.44 7.36 -3.86
C ALA A 143 -17.12 8.55 -4.54
N ARG A 144 -17.96 8.30 -5.57
CA ARG A 144 -18.78 9.34 -6.21
C ARG A 144 -19.82 9.92 -5.25
N LEU A 145 -20.56 9.08 -4.53
CA LEU A 145 -21.55 9.52 -3.55
C LEU A 145 -20.91 10.32 -2.40
N SER A 146 -19.67 10.01 -2.03
CA SER A 146 -18.97 10.70 -0.94
C SER A 146 -18.74 12.20 -1.16
N LYS A 147 -18.92 12.67 -2.39
CA LYS A 147 -18.86 14.09 -2.76
C LYS A 147 -20.13 14.84 -2.37
N ASP A 148 -21.23 14.14 -2.10
CA ASP A 148 -22.49 14.74 -1.66
C ASP A 148 -22.39 15.18 -0.18
N PRO A 149 -22.79 16.42 0.18
CA PRO A 149 -22.75 16.91 1.56
C PRO A 149 -23.58 16.09 2.56
N THR A 150 -24.58 15.36 2.07
CA THR A 150 -25.46 14.49 2.87
C THR A 150 -24.93 13.06 3.01
N PHE A 151 -23.87 12.70 2.30
CA PHE A 151 -23.26 11.38 2.41
C PHE A 151 -22.47 11.23 3.72
N ARG A 152 -22.60 10.07 4.37
CA ARG A 152 -21.77 9.70 5.51
C ARG A 152 -21.25 8.27 5.40
N TRP A 153 -20.00 8.08 5.80
CA TRP A 153 -19.42 6.77 6.06
C TRP A 153 -19.88 6.25 7.41
N CYS A 154 -20.14 4.95 7.52
CA CYS A 154 -20.37 4.33 8.81
C CYS A 154 -19.12 4.43 9.69
N ASN A 155 -19.28 4.98 10.90
CA ASN A 155 -18.25 4.95 11.93
C ASN A 155 -18.29 3.58 12.60
N ARG A 156 -17.17 2.88 12.49
CA ARG A 156 -17.08 1.42 12.65
C ARG A 156 -17.15 1.04 14.13
N LEU A 157 -18.25 0.42 14.55
CA LEU A 157 -18.23 -0.49 15.71
C LEU A 157 -17.92 -1.93 15.25
N ASN A 158 -18.41 -2.30 14.06
CA ASN A 158 -18.05 -3.54 13.37
C ASN A 158 -16.84 -3.26 12.45
N PRO A 159 -15.67 -3.89 12.68
CA PRO A 159 -14.44 -3.64 11.91
C PRO A 159 -14.59 -3.99 10.42
N LYS A 160 -15.59 -4.80 10.05
CA LYS A 160 -15.88 -5.18 8.67
C LYS A 160 -16.86 -4.25 7.95
N CYS A 161 -17.48 -3.28 8.65
CA CYS A 161 -18.42 -2.38 8.00
C CYS A 161 -17.69 -1.27 7.24
N ASP A 162 -17.95 -1.24 5.94
CA ASP A 162 -17.42 -0.29 4.98
C ASP A 162 -18.48 0.37 4.12
N SER A 163 -19.72 0.31 4.59
CA SER A 163 -20.85 1.00 3.97
C SER A 163 -20.72 2.51 4.14
N GLY A 164 -21.21 3.22 3.13
CA GLY A 164 -21.61 4.62 3.24
C GLY A 164 -22.98 4.79 2.59
N GLN A 165 -23.68 5.86 2.96
CA GLN A 165 -25.04 6.10 2.48
C GLN A 165 -25.36 7.60 2.52
N LEU A 166 -26.30 8.02 1.68
CA LEU A 166 -26.89 9.36 1.74
C LEU A 166 -27.86 9.42 2.92
N ILE A 167 -27.76 10.48 3.71
CA ILE A 167 -28.60 10.66 4.89
C ILE A 167 -29.57 11.80 4.63
N GLN A 168 -30.86 11.47 4.67
CA GLN A 168 -31.95 12.43 4.52
C GLN A 168 -32.73 12.55 5.83
N GLY A 169 -33.41 13.69 6.03
CA GLY A 169 -34.26 13.92 7.20
C GLY A 169 -33.52 14.15 8.51
N VAL A 170 -32.20 14.33 8.48
CA VAL A 170 -31.40 14.74 9.65
C VAL A 170 -31.34 16.26 9.76
N SER A 171 -31.35 16.75 10.99
CA SER A 171 -31.22 18.16 11.33
C SER A 171 -30.19 18.35 12.44
N ALA A 172 -29.84 19.60 12.76
CA ALA A 172 -29.01 19.90 13.93
C ALA A 172 -29.65 19.38 15.23
N SER A 173 -30.99 19.37 15.32
CA SER A 173 -31.75 18.87 16.46
C SER A 173 -31.96 17.35 16.47
N SER A 174 -31.81 16.67 15.33
CA SER A 174 -31.86 15.21 15.22
C SER A 174 -30.78 14.70 14.24
N PRO A 175 -29.50 14.66 14.66
CA PRO A 175 -28.40 14.27 13.79
C PRO A 175 -28.11 12.77 13.81
N ALA A 176 -28.88 11.98 14.56
CA ALA A 176 -28.68 10.53 14.62
C ALA A 176 -29.09 9.85 13.30
N TRP A 177 -28.31 8.87 12.86
CA TRP A 177 -28.66 8.02 11.73
C TRP A 177 -28.13 6.59 11.92
N THR A 178 -28.79 5.62 11.28
CA THR A 178 -28.43 4.20 11.39
C THR A 178 -27.83 3.69 10.09
N CYS A 179 -26.71 2.99 10.19
CA CYS A 179 -26.11 2.33 9.02
C CYS A 179 -27.00 1.19 8.55
N GLN A 180 -27.42 1.22 7.29
CA GLN A 180 -28.31 0.19 6.72
C GLN A 180 -27.65 -1.20 6.66
N ARG A 181 -26.32 -1.26 6.60
CA ARG A 181 -25.56 -2.52 6.51
C ARG A 181 -25.35 -3.18 7.87
N CYS A 182 -24.82 -2.44 8.86
CA CYS A 182 -24.42 -3.01 10.15
C CYS A 182 -25.27 -2.55 11.34
N GLN A 183 -26.31 -1.74 11.09
CA GLN A 183 -27.22 -1.21 12.11
C GLN A 183 -26.55 -0.35 13.20
N THR A 184 -25.28 0.04 13.01
CA THR A 184 -24.58 0.94 13.94
C THR A 184 -25.18 2.34 13.86
N GLN A 185 -25.47 2.93 15.02
CA GLN A 185 -25.91 4.32 15.13
C GLN A 185 -24.73 5.29 15.07
N ASN A 186 -24.92 6.36 14.33
CA ASN A 186 -23.90 7.34 14.00
C ASN A 186 -24.44 8.75 14.21
N CYS A 187 -23.53 9.70 14.46
CA CYS A 187 -23.83 11.13 14.47
C CYS A 187 -23.50 11.75 13.11
N PHE A 188 -24.48 12.40 12.49
CA PHE A 188 -24.33 13.09 11.20
C PHE A 188 -23.45 14.34 11.31
N THR A 189 -23.60 15.10 12.41
CA THR A 189 -22.89 16.36 12.68
C THR A 189 -21.41 16.09 12.97
N HIS A 190 -21.13 15.24 13.96
CA HIS A 190 -19.76 14.95 14.40
C HIS A 190 -19.02 13.90 13.55
N ARG A 191 -19.74 13.24 12.62
CA ARG A 191 -19.19 12.15 11.79
C ARG A 191 -18.51 11.08 12.65
N SER A 192 -19.15 10.73 13.76
CA SER A 192 -18.69 9.75 14.76
C SER A 192 -19.80 8.75 15.10
N LEU A 193 -19.54 7.86 16.05
CA LEU A 193 -20.61 7.04 16.65
C LEU A 193 -21.65 7.93 17.34
N TRP A 194 -22.89 7.46 17.39
CA TRP A 194 -23.95 8.17 18.09
C TRP A 194 -23.64 8.27 19.59
N HIS A 195 -23.78 9.47 20.16
CA HIS A 195 -23.57 9.76 21.58
C HIS A 195 -24.91 9.74 22.32
N THR A 196 -25.41 8.53 22.59
CA THR A 196 -26.69 8.30 23.28
C THR A 196 -26.77 9.08 24.59
N GLY A 197 -27.87 9.81 24.79
CA GLY A 197 -28.12 10.58 26.01
C GLY A 197 -27.48 11.97 26.05
N LEU A 198 -26.75 12.37 25.01
CA LEU A 198 -26.15 13.69 24.88
C LEU A 198 -26.63 14.39 23.60
N THR A 199 -26.96 15.67 23.68
CA THR A 199 -27.07 16.53 22.49
C THR A 199 -25.70 16.78 21.89
N CYS A 200 -25.63 17.24 20.63
CA CYS A 200 -24.32 17.59 20.04
C CYS A 200 -23.59 18.66 20.85
N GLU A 201 -24.31 19.68 21.34
CA GLU A 201 -23.75 20.75 22.17
C GLU A 201 -23.21 20.21 23.51
N GLN A 202 -23.92 19.28 24.15
CA GLN A 202 -23.46 18.62 25.39
C GLN A 202 -22.25 17.72 25.15
N PHE A 203 -22.22 17.03 24.00
CA PHE A 203 -21.07 16.23 23.58
C PHE A 203 -19.84 17.11 23.36
N ASP A 204 -20.01 18.30 22.78
CA ASP A 204 -18.94 19.29 22.58
C ASP A 204 -18.47 19.96 23.88
N ALA A 205 -19.40 20.20 24.80
CA ALA A 205 -19.18 20.80 26.12
C ALA A 205 -18.61 19.83 27.18
N GLY A 206 -18.61 18.52 26.89
CA GLY A 206 -18.09 17.48 27.76
C GLY A 206 -16.56 17.49 27.87
N ASP A 207 -16.01 18.37 28.70
CA ASP A 207 -14.57 18.44 29.05
C ASP A 207 -14.03 17.17 29.74
N THR A 208 -14.89 16.31 30.29
CA THR A 208 -14.49 15.03 30.90
C THR A 208 -14.20 13.93 29.87
N VAL A 209 -14.88 13.93 28.71
CA VAL A 209 -14.57 13.00 27.62
C VAL A 209 -13.38 13.51 26.80
N LYS A 210 -13.19 14.83 26.66
CA LYS A 210 -11.94 15.38 26.12
C LYS A 210 -10.75 15.00 26.98
N GLY A 211 -10.82 15.13 28.30
CA GLY A 211 -9.73 14.72 29.20
C GLY A 211 -9.39 13.22 29.09
N LEU A 212 -10.40 12.34 29.14
CA LEU A 212 -10.22 10.90 29.00
C LEU A 212 -9.80 10.47 27.59
N ALA A 213 -10.34 11.10 26.54
CA ALA A 213 -9.93 10.85 25.16
C ALA A 213 -8.53 11.39 24.87
N GLU A 214 -8.16 12.56 25.39
CA GLU A 214 -6.81 13.12 25.30
C GLU A 214 -5.80 12.28 26.07
N GLU A 215 -6.17 11.78 27.25
CA GLU A 215 -5.36 10.82 28.01
C GLU A 215 -5.21 9.52 27.23
N MET A 216 -6.30 8.95 26.72
CA MET A 216 -6.27 7.72 25.93
C MET A 216 -5.44 7.89 24.65
N ILE A 217 -5.60 9.02 23.95
CA ILE A 217 -4.80 9.42 22.79
C ILE A 217 -3.33 9.57 23.21
N ALA A 218 -3.03 10.21 24.34
CA ALA A 218 -1.66 10.35 24.83
C ALA A 218 -1.03 8.99 25.16
N ARG A 219 -1.79 8.07 25.75
CA ARG A 219 -1.37 6.71 26.09
C ARG A 219 -0.98 5.87 24.88
N MET A 220 -1.64 6.06 23.74
CA MET A 220 -1.43 5.23 22.54
C MET A 220 -0.68 5.93 21.39
N THR A 221 -0.38 7.23 21.50
CA THR A 221 0.25 7.99 20.41
C THR A 221 1.53 8.70 20.82
N LYS A 222 2.47 8.78 19.87
CA LYS A 222 3.67 9.62 20.00
C LYS A 222 3.62 10.77 18.99
N LYS A 223 4.24 11.90 19.31
CA LYS A 223 4.28 13.09 18.44
C LYS A 223 5.41 13.00 17.41
N CYS A 224 5.21 13.58 16.23
CA CYS A 224 6.31 13.73 15.27
C CYS A 224 7.43 14.58 15.89
N PRO A 225 8.71 14.13 15.83
CA PRO A 225 9.84 14.86 16.41
C PRO A 225 10.26 16.09 15.57
N ALA A 226 9.80 16.19 14.32
CA ALA A 226 10.18 17.27 13.43
C ALA A 226 9.67 18.64 13.91
N ARG A 227 10.54 19.64 13.77
CA ARG A 227 10.21 21.05 13.99
C ARG A 227 9.03 21.45 13.09
N GLY A 228 8.07 22.17 13.66
CA GLY A 228 6.89 22.68 12.93
C GLY A 228 5.76 21.67 12.67
N CYS A 229 5.91 20.37 13.02
CA CYS A 229 4.84 19.39 12.81
C CYS A 229 4.12 18.98 14.11
N GLY A 230 4.77 18.20 14.98
CA GLY A 230 4.18 17.76 16.26
C GLY A 230 2.94 16.86 16.18
N ARG A 231 2.54 16.41 14.98
CA ARG A 231 1.38 15.55 14.76
C ARG A 231 1.47 14.25 15.57
N ARG A 232 0.38 13.85 16.22
CA ARG A 232 0.27 12.54 16.90
C ARG A 232 0.15 11.42 15.88
N LEU A 233 0.92 10.37 16.09
CA LEU A 233 1.01 9.18 15.26
C LEU A 233 0.62 7.98 16.12
N VAL A 234 -0.09 7.01 15.53
CA VAL A 234 -0.38 5.71 16.14
C VAL A 234 0.62 4.72 15.57
N LYS A 235 1.08 3.76 16.37
CA LYS A 235 1.90 2.67 15.86
C LYS A 235 1.03 1.65 15.14
N ASN A 236 1.14 1.60 13.82
CA ASN A 236 0.40 0.64 12.99
C ASN A 236 1.33 -0.53 12.63
N GLY A 237 1.44 -1.51 13.52
CA GLY A 237 2.21 -2.75 13.31
C GLY A 237 3.58 -2.81 14.02
N ARG A 238 4.36 -3.86 13.74
CA ARG A 238 5.62 -4.20 14.44
C ARG A 238 6.86 -3.44 13.91
N CYS A 239 6.71 -2.56 12.93
CA CYS A 239 7.85 -1.84 12.36
C CYS A 239 8.31 -0.69 13.29
N LYS A 240 9.61 -0.61 13.53
CA LYS A 240 10.23 0.47 14.32
C LYS A 240 10.31 1.81 13.57
N ASP A 241 10.21 1.77 12.24
CA ASP A 241 10.41 2.93 11.36
C ASP A 241 9.07 3.60 11.07
N MET A 242 8.93 4.84 11.54
CA MET A 242 7.68 5.58 11.47
C MET A 242 7.77 6.69 10.43
N HIS A 243 6.67 6.86 9.69
CA HIS A 243 6.56 7.82 8.61
C HIS A 243 5.41 8.79 8.93
N CYS A 244 5.72 10.08 9.07
CA CYS A 244 4.72 11.13 9.24
C CYS A 244 4.07 11.46 7.88
N LYS A 245 3.24 10.56 7.35
CA LYS A 245 2.76 10.58 5.96
C LYS A 245 2.11 11.92 5.57
N LYS A 246 2.62 12.56 4.50
CA LYS A 246 2.04 13.79 3.92
C LYS A 246 0.58 13.60 3.48
N ALA A 247 0.26 12.43 2.93
CA ALA A 247 -1.12 12.08 2.52
C ALA A 247 -2.13 12.10 3.68
N ALA A 248 -1.67 11.93 4.92
CA ALA A 248 -2.49 12.03 6.12
C ALA A 248 -2.37 13.41 6.79
N GLY A 249 -1.81 14.43 6.13
CA GLY A 249 -1.55 15.75 6.71
C GLY A 249 -0.33 15.79 7.65
N GLY A 250 0.65 14.90 7.45
CA GLY A 250 1.95 14.92 8.13
C GLY A 250 3.04 15.68 7.36
N CYS A 251 4.24 15.79 7.93
CA CYS A 251 5.35 16.55 7.33
C CYS A 251 6.24 15.72 6.37
N GLY A 252 6.10 14.40 6.35
CA GLY A 252 6.92 13.47 5.58
C GLY A 252 8.15 12.95 6.30
N THR A 253 8.42 13.38 7.53
CA THR A 253 9.57 12.92 8.31
C THR A 253 9.50 11.43 8.62
N GLU A 254 10.61 10.74 8.38
CA GLU A 254 10.85 9.36 8.79
C GLU A 254 11.72 9.34 10.05
N PHE A 255 11.37 8.52 11.04
CA PHE A 255 12.08 8.46 12.30
C PHE A 255 11.87 7.14 13.04
N CYS A 256 12.72 6.84 14.02
CA CYS A 256 12.55 5.68 14.90
C CYS A 256 11.45 5.92 15.94
N TRP A 257 10.48 5.01 16.07
CA TRP A 257 9.41 5.13 17.09
C TRP A 257 9.92 5.15 18.54
N HIS A 258 11.02 4.43 18.81
CA HIS A 258 11.54 4.30 20.16
C HIS A 258 12.44 5.47 20.54
N CYS A 259 13.56 5.68 19.83
CA CYS A 259 14.52 6.73 20.17
C CYS A 259 14.26 8.09 19.49
N LYS A 260 13.22 8.18 18.64
CA LYS A 260 12.74 9.43 18.01
C LYS A 260 13.72 10.12 17.05
N ILE A 261 14.86 9.47 16.74
CA ILE A 261 15.83 9.95 15.75
C ILE A 261 15.22 9.98 14.36
N ILE A 262 15.28 11.16 13.73
CA ILE A 262 14.91 11.41 12.34
C ILE A 262 15.98 10.82 11.43
N TYR A 263 15.55 10.05 10.43
CA TYR A 263 16.44 9.49 9.42
C TYR A 263 16.74 10.55 8.34
N PRO A 264 18.01 10.74 7.95
CA PRO A 264 18.36 11.67 6.88
C PRO A 264 17.75 11.18 5.55
N GLY A 265 16.95 12.04 4.90
CA GLY A 265 16.12 11.72 3.74
C GLY A 265 16.85 11.53 2.40
N ALA A 266 18.11 11.08 2.40
CA ALA A 266 18.86 10.81 1.18
C ALA A 266 19.05 9.30 0.99
N TYR A 267 18.31 8.75 0.02
CA TYR A 267 18.59 7.45 -0.59
C TYR A 267 19.76 7.58 -1.59
N PRO A 268 20.59 6.56 -1.85
CA PRO A 268 20.68 5.25 -1.23
C PRO A 268 21.83 5.14 -0.22
N ASN A 269 21.59 4.36 0.82
CA ASN A 269 22.55 3.81 1.79
C ASN A 269 22.76 4.52 3.14
N THR A 270 22.24 3.82 4.15
CA THR A 270 22.97 3.38 5.35
C THR A 270 23.28 4.41 6.41
N SER A 271 22.25 4.98 7.04
CA SER A 271 22.13 4.72 8.47
C SER A 271 20.79 5.22 9.02
N LYS A 272 19.85 4.29 9.20
CA LYS A 272 18.75 4.45 10.15
C LYS A 272 19.37 4.39 11.55
N GLN A 273 20.05 5.46 11.93
CA GLN A 273 20.81 5.53 13.17
C GLN A 273 19.85 5.53 14.35
N HIS A 274 20.35 5.03 15.47
CA HIS A 274 19.64 5.06 16.74
C HIS A 274 20.54 5.64 17.81
N LEU A 275 19.94 6.15 18.89
CA LEU A 275 20.68 6.49 20.10
C LEU A 275 21.29 5.24 20.73
N VAL A 276 22.33 5.43 21.54
CA VAL A 276 23.06 4.35 22.23
C VAL A 276 22.15 3.49 23.12
N ASP A 277 21.11 4.09 23.68
CA ASP A 277 20.13 3.49 24.59
C ASP A 277 18.88 2.95 23.85
N CYS A 278 18.83 3.07 22.53
CA CYS A 278 17.72 2.56 21.76
C CYS A 278 17.72 1.03 21.73
N LYS A 279 16.60 0.38 22.09
CA LYS A 279 16.46 -1.09 21.98
C LYS A 279 16.67 -1.66 20.57
N PHE A 280 16.59 -0.83 19.54
CA PHE A 280 16.84 -1.22 18.15
C PHE A 280 18.28 -0.95 17.68
N GLN A 281 19.13 -0.37 18.54
CA GLN A 281 20.55 -0.26 18.27
C GLN A 281 21.16 -1.66 18.37
N LEU A 282 21.61 -2.19 17.23
CA LEU A 282 22.34 -3.45 17.21
C LEU A 282 23.75 -3.23 17.76
N PRO A 283 24.30 -4.18 18.53
CA PRO A 283 25.66 -4.10 19.09
C PRO A 283 26.77 -4.26 18.03
N ASN A 284 26.43 -4.17 16.74
CA ASN A 284 27.37 -4.37 15.65
C ASN A 284 28.08 -3.04 15.30
N PRO A 285 29.42 -3.01 15.27
CA PRO A 285 30.23 -1.81 15.02
C PRO A 285 30.03 -1.18 13.64
N LEU A 286 29.35 -1.85 12.71
CA LEU A 286 28.99 -1.29 11.40
C LEU A 286 27.78 -0.33 11.46
N TYR A 287 26.97 -0.35 12.52
CA TYR A 287 25.85 0.58 12.67
C TYR A 287 26.27 1.81 13.47
N ARG A 288 26.32 2.98 12.81
CA ARG A 288 26.61 4.25 13.49
C ARG A 288 25.52 4.59 14.50
N VAL A 289 25.95 4.90 15.73
CA VAL A 289 25.10 5.47 16.78
C VAL A 289 24.90 6.96 16.48
N ALA A 290 23.65 7.43 16.53
CA ALA A 290 23.36 8.85 16.45
C ALA A 290 23.72 9.53 17.78
N ALA A 291 24.39 10.68 17.71
CA ALA A 291 24.46 11.59 18.84
C ALA A 291 23.07 12.15 19.14
N LYS A 292 22.73 12.34 20.41
CA LYS A 292 21.43 12.91 20.81
C LYS A 292 21.33 14.37 20.34
N PRO A 293 20.35 14.72 19.48
CA PRO A 293 20.10 16.10 19.08
C PRO A 293 19.88 17.01 20.27
N SER A 294 20.48 18.21 20.23
CA SER A 294 20.30 19.21 21.26
C SER A 294 18.86 19.74 21.28
N ALA A 295 18.44 20.37 22.38
CA ALA A 295 17.10 20.98 22.47
C ALA A 295 16.86 22.08 21.42
N ASN A 296 17.93 22.70 20.90
CA ASN A 296 17.90 23.77 19.91
C ASN A 296 18.19 23.29 18.49
N ASP A 297 18.24 21.98 18.25
CA ASP A 297 18.51 21.43 16.92
C ASP A 297 17.47 21.93 15.91
N PRO A 298 17.89 22.45 14.74
CA PRO A 298 16.97 23.03 13.76
C PRO A 298 15.97 22.03 13.19
N LEU A 299 16.27 20.73 13.18
CA LEU A 299 15.37 19.70 12.66
C LEU A 299 14.31 19.26 13.66
N TYR A 300 14.59 19.39 14.95
CA TYR A 300 13.73 18.87 16.00
C TYR A 300 12.92 19.97 16.67
N LYS A 301 11.70 19.62 17.09
CA LYS A 301 10.88 20.50 17.92
C LYS A 301 11.40 20.52 19.37
N PRO A 302 11.09 21.56 20.17
CA PRO A 302 11.31 21.52 21.61
C PRO A 302 10.59 20.31 22.25
N GLY A 303 11.32 19.55 23.07
CA GLY A 303 10.82 18.35 23.73
C GLY A 303 10.50 17.18 22.79
N TRP A 304 11.19 17.07 21.65
CA TRP A 304 10.98 16.02 20.65
C TRP A 304 11.14 14.59 21.18
N ASP A 305 11.95 14.41 22.22
CA ASP A 305 12.31 13.14 22.85
C ASP A 305 11.32 12.74 23.96
N LYS A 306 10.27 13.53 24.21
CA LYS A 306 9.29 13.29 25.26
C LYS A 306 7.87 13.21 24.70
N ASP A 307 7.15 12.17 25.12
CA ASP A 307 5.73 11.97 24.86
C ASP A 307 4.99 11.70 26.18
N PRO A 308 4.69 12.75 26.99
CA PRO A 308 4.02 12.58 28.28
C PRO A 308 2.68 11.85 28.13
N GLY A 309 2.45 10.88 29.02
CA GLY A 309 1.24 10.05 29.02
C GLY A 309 1.32 8.80 28.14
N TYR A 310 2.32 8.66 27.26
CA TYR A 310 2.49 7.45 26.46
C TYR A 310 2.83 6.23 27.32
N VAL A 311 2.16 5.11 27.06
CA VAL A 311 2.42 3.84 27.75
C VAL A 311 3.03 2.88 26.73
N GLU A 312 4.26 2.42 26.99
CA GLU A 312 4.92 1.44 26.11
C GLU A 312 4.17 0.10 26.13
N HIS A 313 3.90 -0.45 24.95
CA HIS A 313 3.31 -1.78 24.77
C HIS A 313 4.42 -2.83 24.51
N PRO A 314 4.28 -4.10 24.89
CA PRO A 314 5.25 -5.15 24.56
C PRO A 314 5.54 -5.26 23.04
N ASP A 315 4.50 -5.11 22.21
CA ASP A 315 4.63 -5.07 20.74
C ASP A 315 5.40 -3.85 20.23
N ASP A 316 5.62 -2.83 21.07
CA ASP A 316 6.45 -1.71 20.67
C ASP A 316 7.89 -2.12 20.37
N HIS A 317 8.32 -3.20 21.02
CA HIS A 317 9.68 -3.72 21.01
C HIS A 317 9.76 -5.10 20.35
N ALA A 318 8.62 -5.65 19.90
CA ALA A 318 8.55 -6.96 19.26
C ALA A 318 9.23 -6.94 17.89
N TRP A 319 10.44 -7.50 17.85
CA TRP A 319 11.12 -7.89 16.63
C TRP A 319 10.48 -9.20 16.15
N THR A 320 9.77 -9.19 15.02
CA THR A 320 9.86 -10.37 14.16
C THR A 320 11.14 -10.17 13.39
N GLN A 321 12.14 -11.03 13.64
CA GLN A 321 13.00 -11.44 12.54
C GLN A 321 12.00 -11.79 11.46
N SER A 322 12.11 -11.19 10.29
CA SER A 322 11.63 -11.87 9.09
C SER A 322 12.15 -13.30 9.25
N GLU A 323 11.24 -14.22 9.58
CA GLU A 323 11.45 -15.64 9.45
C GLU A 323 11.67 -15.85 7.97
N ASP A 324 12.92 -15.68 7.56
CA ASP A 324 13.48 -16.06 6.30
C ASP A 324 14.99 -16.07 6.51
N ARG A 325 15.48 -17.25 6.92
CA ARG A 325 16.81 -17.81 6.66
C ARG A 325 16.87 -19.22 7.25
N ASN A 326 16.49 -20.19 6.42
CA ASN A 326 16.56 -21.65 6.55
C ASN A 326 15.20 -22.32 6.65
N LEU A 327 14.55 -22.47 5.49
CA LEU A 327 14.15 -23.76 4.92
C LEU A 327 14.04 -23.61 3.39
#